data_AF-A0A2V9LVR3-F1
#
_entry.id   AF-A0A2V9LVR3-F1
#
_cell.length_a   1.000
_cell.length_b   1.000
_cell.length_c   1.000
_cell.angle_alpha   90.00
_cell.angle_beta   90.00
_cell.angle_gamma   90.00
#
_symmetry.space_group_name_H-M   'P 1'
#
loop_
_entity.id
_entity.type
_entity.pdbx_description
1 polymer ?
#
loop_
_entity_poly.entity_id
_entity_poly.type
_entity_poly.pdbx_seq_one_letter_code
_entity_poly.pdbx_strand_id
1 'polypeptide(L)' 'MKRGEVWWVIFSPSVGGEIQKRRPALIVSNDASNKYLNRVQVVPLTSQVERVYPSEAEVTLNAP' A
#
# COMPACT_ATOMS: atom_id res chain seq x y z
N MET A 1 -6.06 10.47 5.23
CA MET A 1 -5.89 9.56 4.08
C MET A 1 -5.66 10.40 2.84
N LYS A 2 -4.41 10.82 2.65
CA LYS A 2 -3.94 11.55 1.47
C LYS A 2 -3.04 10.65 0.64
N ARG A 3 -2.94 10.93 -0.65
CA ARG A 3 -2.02 10.27 -1.56
C ARG A 3 -0.59 10.42 -1.04
N GLY A 4 0.16 9.31 -0.99
CA GLY A 4 1.52 9.28 -0.47
C GLY A 4 1.63 8.95 1.02
N GLU A 5 0.54 8.98 1.79
CA GLU A 5 0.57 8.49 3.17
C GLU A 5 0.71 6.95 3.19
N VAL A 6 1.43 6.43 4.19
CA VAL A 6 1.56 4.99 4.46
C VAL A 6 0.71 4.63 5.67
N TRP A 7 -0.14 3.61 5.51
CA TRP A 7 -1.07 3.15 6.54
C TRP A 7 -0.95 1.64 6.75
N TRP A 8 -1.20 1.17 7.98
CA TRP A 8 -1.40 -0.25 8.22
C TRP A 8 -2.77 -0.70 7.72
N VAL A 9 -2.79 -1.69 6.82
CA VAL A 9 -4.01 -2.24 6.21
C VAL A 9 -4.09 -3.73 6.51
N ILE A 10 -5.29 -4.22 6.79
CA ILE A 10 -5.58 -5.65 6.95
C ILE A 10 -6.07 -6.17 5.60
N PHE A 11 -5.30 -7.08 4.98
CA PHE A 11 -5.64 -7.68 3.68
C PHE A 11 -6.30 -9.06 3.78
N SER A 12 -6.69 -9.48 4.99
CA SER A 12 -7.44 -10.74 5.20
C SER A 12 -8.94 -10.47 5.34
N PRO A 13 -9.82 -11.34 4.81
CA PRO A 13 -9.52 -12.57 4.05
C PRO A 13 -9.05 -12.27 2.62
N SER A 14 -8.25 -13.19 2.08
CA SER A 14 -7.60 -13.08 0.76
C SER A 14 -7.66 -14.42 0.04
N VAL A 15 -7.79 -14.44 -1.28
CA VAL A 15 -7.89 -15.66 -2.09
C VAL A 15 -6.65 -15.86 -2.96
N GLY A 16 -6.09 -17.07 -2.95
CA GLY A 16 -4.98 -17.44 -3.81
C GLY A 16 -3.73 -16.58 -3.61
N GLY A 17 -3.25 -15.97 -4.69
CA GLY A 17 -2.05 -15.12 -4.71
C GLY A 17 -2.27 -13.66 -4.28
N GLU A 18 -3.47 -13.31 -3.79
CA GLU A 18 -3.70 -11.98 -3.22
C GLU A 18 -2.78 -11.71 -2.03
N ILE A 19 -2.46 -10.42 -1.84
CA ILE A 19 -1.70 -10.00 -0.67
C ILE A 19 -2.48 -10.34 0.61
N GLN A 20 -1.77 -10.82 1.63
CA GLN A 20 -2.37 -11.28 2.88
C GLN A 20 -1.76 -10.58 4.09
N LYS A 21 -2.33 -10.83 5.27
CA LYS A 21 -1.89 -10.32 6.59
C LYS A 21 -2.13 -8.81 6.76
N ARG A 22 -1.74 -8.29 7.92
CA ARG A 22 -1.67 -6.85 8.19
C ARG A 22 -0.33 -6.32 7.68
N ARG A 23 -0.34 -5.35 6.75
CA ARG A 23 0.86 -4.80 6.11
C ARG A 23 0.76 -3.29 5.94
N PRO A 24 1.90 -2.57 5.92
CA PRO A 24 1.88 -1.17 5.49
C PRO A 24 1.52 -1.11 4.01
N ALA A 25 0.78 -0.08 3.62
CA ALA A 25 0.38 0.17 2.24
C ALA A 25 0.40 1.67 1.93
N LEU A 26 0.83 2.02 0.72
CA LEU A 26 0.88 3.39 0.21
C LEU A 26 -0.46 3.75 -0.43
N ILE A 27 -1.04 4.89 -0.07
CA ILE A 27 -2.23 5.42 -0.75
C ILE A 27 -1.84 5.99 -2.11
N VAL A 28 -2.43 5.45 -3.19
CA VAL A 28 -2.17 5.89 -4.58
C VAL A 28 -3.31 6.67 -5.20
N SER A 29 -4.55 6.52 -4.68
CA SER A 29 -5.71 7.30 -5.11
C SER A 29 -5.54 8.78 -4.79
N ASN A 30 -6.08 9.66 -5.65
CA ASN A 30 -5.97 11.11 -5.50
C ASN A 30 -6.76 11.64 -4.29
N ASP A 31 -6.35 12.80 -3.76
CA ASP A 31 -6.92 13.38 -2.54
C ASP A 31 -8.40 13.75 -2.67
N ALA A 32 -8.86 14.15 -3.86
CA ALA A 32 -10.27 14.44 -4.08
C ALA A 32 -11.11 13.15 -3.93
N SER A 33 -10.69 12.05 -4.55
CA SER A 33 -11.31 10.74 -4.40
C SER A 33 -11.26 10.27 -2.95
N ASN A 34 -10.13 10.42 -2.26
CA ASN A 34 -10.02 10.02 -0.85
C ASN A 34 -10.94 10.84 0.08
N LYS A 35 -11.25 12.09 -0.30
CA LYS A 35 -12.14 12.98 0.47
C LYS A 35 -13.61 12.68 0.22
N TYR A 36 -14.00 12.40 -1.01
CA TYR A 36 -15.41 12.26 -1.40
C TYR A 36 -15.90 10.81 -1.46
N LEU A 37 -15.00 9.84 -1.66
CA LEU A 37 -15.35 8.42 -1.65
C LEU A 37 -15.08 7.83 -0.27
N ASN A 38 -15.95 6.93 0.18
CA ASN A 38 -15.73 6.14 1.39
C ASN A 38 -14.76 4.96 1.16
N ARG A 39 -13.73 5.16 0.32
CA ARG A 39 -12.71 4.15 -0.01
C ARG A 39 -11.43 4.80 -0.51
N VAL A 40 -10.31 4.11 -0.33
CA VAL A 40 -8.99 4.47 -0.90
C VAL A 40 -8.44 3.31 -1.73
N GLN A 41 -7.55 3.61 -2.67
CA GLN A 41 -6.77 2.62 -3.41
C GLN A 41 -5.34 2.62 -2.88
N VAL A 42 -4.80 1.43 -2.61
CA VAL A 42 -3.50 1.28 -1.97
C VAL A 42 -2.63 0.26 -2.71
N VAL A 43 -1.32 0.43 -2.59
CA VAL A 43 -0.31 -0.56 -2.99
C VAL A 43 0.37 -1.09 -1.73
N PRO A 44 0.34 -2.41 -1.45
CA PRO A 44 0.98 -2.98 -0.27
C PRO A 44 2.50 -2.88 -0.36
N LEU A 45 3.15 -2.71 0.79
CA LEU A 45 4.61 -2.70 0.91
C LEU A 45 5.10 -4.04 1.50
N THR A 46 6.31 -4.43 1.10
CA THR A 46 7.03 -5.60 1.60
C THR A 46 8.44 -5.22 2.01
N SER A 47 9.01 -5.92 2.99
CA SER A 47 10.41 -5.78 3.38
C SER A 47 11.34 -6.71 2.58
N GLN A 48 10.81 -7.56 1.71
CA GLN A 48 11.60 -8.40 0.82
C GLN A 48 12.05 -7.58 -0.39
N VAL A 49 13.26 -7.03 -0.30
CA VAL A 49 13.82 -6.11 -1.30
C VAL A 49 15.01 -6.69 -2.08
N GLU A 50 15.36 -7.96 -1.85
CA GLU A 50 16.49 -8.64 -2.52
C GLU A 50 16.32 -8.70 -4.04
N ARG A 51 15.08 -8.77 -4.52
CA ARG A 51 14.74 -8.78 -5.94
C ARG A 51 13.53 -7.87 -6.17
N VAL A 52 13.74 -6.83 -6.98
CA VAL A 52 12.70 -5.87 -7.38
C VAL A 52 12.31 -6.15 -8.82
N TYR A 53 11.04 -6.45 -9.06
CA TYR A 53 10.51 -6.69 -10.41
C TYR A 53 10.19 -5.37 -11.14
N PRO A 54 10.09 -5.36 -12.49
CA PRO A 54 9.77 -4.13 -13.24
C PRO A 54 8.45 -3.44 -12.85
N SER A 55 7.51 -4.17 -12.24
CA SER A 55 6.23 -3.64 -11.75
C SER A 55 6.28 -3.17 -10.29
N GLU A 56 7.44 -3.21 -9.66
CA GLU A 56 7.66 -2.80 -8.27
C GLU A 56 8.53 -1.54 -8.21
N ALA A 57 8.41 -0.81 -7.12
CA ALA A 57 9.22 0.36 -6.85
C ALA A 57 9.86 0.22 -5.46
N GLU A 58 11.19 0.37 -5.42
CA GLU A 58 11.90 0.47 -4.16
C GLU A 58 11.51 1.78 -3.46
N VAL A 59 11.22 1.69 -2.16
CA VAL A 59 10.85 2.84 -1.33
C VAL A 59 11.71 2.89 -0.08
N THR A 60 12.19 4.08 0.26
CA THR A 60 12.89 4.32 1.52
C THR A 60 11.89 4.91 2.53
N LEU A 61 11.72 4.24 3.67
CA LEU A 61 10.96 4.79 4.78
C LEU A 61 11.90 5.64 5.62
N ASN A 62 11.76 6.96 5.52
CA ASN A 62 12.43 7.87 6.44
C ASN A 62 11.73 7.75 7.79
N ALA A 63 12.32 7.02 8.72
CA ALA A 63 11.92 7.09 10.11
C ALA A 63 12.15 8.53 10.62
N PRO A 64 11.27 9.05 11.50
CA PRO A 64 11.53 10.32 12.18
C PRO A 64 12.78 10.26 13.05
#